data_AF-A0A316LXD3-F1
#
_entry.id   AF-A0A316LXD3-F1
#
_cell.length_a   1.000
_cell.length_b   1.000
_cell.length_c   1.000
_cell.angle_alpha   90.00
_cell.angle_beta   90.00
_cell.angle_gamma   90.00
#
_symmetry.space_group_name_H-M   'P 1'
#
loop_
_entity.id
_entity.type
_entity.pdbx_description
1 polymer ?
#
loop_
_entity_poly.entity_id
_entity_poly.type
_entity_poly.pdbx_seq_one_letter_code
_entity_poly.pdbx_strand_id
1 'polypeptide(L)' 'MSQDSVAKKLQLEGVDVDKGAVQRIEAGKRSLTRQELNALAAILQVEPEALLAEERGG' A
#
# COMPACT_ATOMS: atom_id res chain seq x y z
N MET A 1 2.75 -6.78 -10.05
CA MET A 1 1.68 -5.77 -10.26
C MET A 1 2.36 -4.44 -10.56
N SER A 2 1.87 -3.60 -11.47
CA SER A 2 2.44 -2.25 -11.67
C SER A 2 1.90 -1.27 -10.63
N GLN A 3 2.64 -0.20 -10.33
CA GLN A 3 2.18 0.88 -9.42
C GLN A 3 0.86 1.50 -9.87
N ASP A 4 0.68 1.69 -11.18
CA ASP A 4 -0.59 2.14 -11.78
C ASP A 4 -1.74 1.15 -11.49
N SER A 5 -1.48 -0.15 -11.48
CA SER A 5 -2.49 -1.17 -11.17
C SER A 5 -2.85 -1.19 -9.68
N VAL A 6 -1.86 -0.96 -8.80
CA VAL A 6 -2.08 -0.84 -7.35
C VAL A 6 -2.95 0.38 -7.06
N ALA A 7 -2.62 1.54 -7.64
CA ALA A 7 -3.40 2.77 -7.47
C ALA A 7 -4.85 2.59 -7.90
N LYS A 8 -5.09 1.98 -9.08
CA LYS A 8 -6.46 1.67 -9.54
C LYS A 8 -7.23 0.75 -8.60
N LYS A 9 -6.57 -0.29 -8.07
CA LYS A 9 -7.23 -1.19 -7.11
C LYS A 9 -7.57 -0.47 -5.81
N LEU A 10 -6.67 0.37 -5.30
CA LEU A 10 -6.93 1.18 -4.11
C LEU A 10 -8.11 2.15 -4.34
N GLN A 11 -8.18 2.79 -5.51
CA GLN A 11 -9.32 3.65 -5.87
C GLN A 11 -10.65 2.90 -5.89
N LEU A 12 -10.67 1.65 -6.36
CA LEU A 12 -11.87 0.79 -6.32
C LEU A 12 -12.32 0.46 -4.89
N GLU A 13 -11.38 0.41 -3.95
CA GLU A 13 -11.62 0.23 -2.51
C GLU A 13 -11.94 1.57 -1.78
N GLY A 14 -12.13 2.67 -2.53
CA GLY A 14 -12.43 3.98 -1.97
C GLY A 14 -11.21 4.73 -1.40
N VAL A 15 -9.99 4.30 -1.74
CA VAL A 15 -8.74 4.95 -1.36
C VAL A 15 -8.25 5.84 -2.50
N ASP A 16 -8.31 7.16 -2.32
CA ASP A 16 -7.87 8.13 -3.33
C ASP A 16 -6.35 8.29 -3.34
N VAL A 17 -5.69 7.49 -4.18
CA VAL A 17 -4.24 7.53 -4.40
C VAL A 17 -3.91 7.45 -5.87
N ASP A 18 -2.84 8.12 -6.26
CA ASP A 18 -2.24 8.03 -7.59
C ASP A 18 -0.98 7.15 -7.58
N LYS A 19 -0.40 6.94 -8.77
CA LYS A 19 0.86 6.22 -8.93
C LYS A 19 1.99 6.79 -8.06
N GLY A 20 2.07 8.11 -7.93
CA GLY A 20 3.13 8.78 -7.16
C GLY A 20 2.99 8.54 -5.66
N ALA A 21 1.77 8.47 -5.15
CA ALA A 21 1.49 8.09 -3.78
C ALA A 21 1.97 6.65 -3.51
N VAL A 22 1.65 5.70 -4.41
CA VAL A 22 2.14 4.32 -4.33
C VAL A 22 3.67 4.27 -4.32
N GLN A 23 4.33 4.99 -5.23
CA GLN A 23 5.80 5.09 -5.27
C GLN A 23 6.40 5.60 -3.95
N ARG A 24 5.79 6.63 -3.34
CA ARG A 24 6.27 7.17 -2.06
C ARG A 24 6.04 6.21 -0.90
N ILE A 25 4.94 5.44 -0.91
CA ILE A 25 4.68 4.39 0.07
C ILE A 25 5.76 3.30 -0.04
N GLU A 26 6.01 2.78 -1.23
CA GLU A 26 7.04 1.75 -1.48
C GLU A 26 8.45 2.23 -1.10
N ALA A 27 8.75 3.51 -1.32
CA ALA A 27 10.04 4.10 -0.96
C ALA A 27 10.14 4.50 0.53
N GLY A 28 9.12 4.24 1.36
CA GLY A 28 9.08 4.66 2.76
C GLY A 28 9.00 6.19 2.98
N LYS A 29 8.68 6.95 1.93
CA LYS A 29 8.58 8.42 1.93
C LYS A 29 7.18 8.93 2.27
N ARG A 30 6.22 8.03 2.48
CA ARG A 30 4.85 8.33 2.91
C ARG A 30 4.32 7.21 3.79
N SER A 31 3.80 7.57 4.95
CA SER A 31 3.09 6.65 5.84
C SER A 31 1.67 6.36 5.32
N LEU A 32 1.18 5.15 5.58
CA LEU A 32 -0.20 4.74 5.32
C LEU A 32 -1.09 5.06 6.52
N THR A 33 -2.30 5.54 6.26
CA THR A 33 -3.37 5.54 7.27
C THR A 33 -3.87 4.11 7.50
N ARG A 34 -4.64 3.87 8.58
CA ARG A 34 -5.23 2.55 8.87
C ARG A 34 -6.12 2.05 7.72
N GLN A 35 -6.92 2.93 7.13
CA GLN A 35 -7.80 2.57 6.01
C GLN A 35 -6.99 2.14 4.79
N GLU A 36 -5.96 2.91 4.44
CA GLU A 36 -5.09 2.58 3.30
C GLU A 36 -4.29 1.30 3.53
N LEU A 37 -3.81 1.08 4.75
CA LEU A 37 -3.13 -0.15 5.15
C LEU A 37 -4.04 -1.37 4.97
N ASN A 38 -5.28 -1.30 5.48
CA ASN A 38 -6.25 -2.37 5.37
C ASN A 38 -6.63 -2.66 3.90
N ALA A 39 -6.83 -1.61 3.10
CA ALA A 39 -7.13 -1.76 1.67
C ALA A 39 -5.96 -2.39 0.91
N LEU A 40 -4.73 -1.96 1.19
CA LEU A 40 -3.53 -2.52 0.57
C LEU A 40 -3.33 -3.99 0.96
N ALA A 41 -3.53 -4.32 2.25
CA ALA A 41 -3.47 -5.68 2.75
C ALA A 41 -4.52 -6.59 2.08
N ALA A 42 -5.75 -6.10 1.94
CA ALA A 42 -6.81 -6.80 1.22
C ALA A 42 -6.45 -7.03 -0.27
N ILE A 43 -5.91 -6.02 -0.97
CA ILE A 43 -5.48 -6.16 -2.36
C ILE A 43 -4.36 -7.19 -2.53
N LEU A 44 -3.43 -7.22 -1.58
CA LEU A 44 -2.27 -8.13 -1.58
C LEU A 44 -2.59 -9.50 -0.97
N GLN A 45 -3.79 -9.69 -0.42
CA GLN A 45 -4.24 -10.92 0.24
C GLN A 45 -3.30 -11.34 1.38
N VAL A 46 -2.90 -10.37 2.20
CA VAL A 46 -2.06 -10.55 3.40
C VAL A 46 -2.73 -9.89 4.61
N GLU A 47 -2.29 -10.27 5.81
CA GLU A 47 -2.69 -9.55 7.03
C GLU A 47 -2.02 -8.15 7.07
N PRO A 48 -2.70 -7.11 7.56
CA PRO A 48 -2.14 -5.76 7.69
C PRO A 48 -0.79 -5.70 8.40
N GLU A 49 -0.57 -6.57 9.38
CA GLU A 49 0.67 -6.69 10.16
C GLU A 49 1.85 -7.12 9.29
N ALA A 50 1.62 -7.89 8.21
CA ALA A 50 2.67 -8.30 7.28
C ALA A 50 3.27 -7.12 6.51
N LEU A 51 2.53 -6.01 6.39
CA LEU A 51 2.99 -4.76 5.75
C LEU A 51 3.69 -3.81 6.74
N LEU A 52 3.63 -4.10 8.04
CA LEU A 52 4.28 -3.32 9.10
C LEU A 52 5.57 -3.97 9.59
N ALA A 53 5.87 -5.20 9.16
CA ALA A 53 7.10 -5.88 9.52
C ALA A 53 8.28 -5.09 8.95
N GLU A 54 9.10 -4.53 9.83
CA GLU A 54 10.39 -3.96 9.43
C GLU A 54 11.20 -5.05 8.74
N GLU A 55 11.70 -4.77 7.53
CA GLU A 55 12.79 -5.56 6.97
C GLU A 55 13.96 -5.46 7.97
N ARG A 56 14.12 -6.49 8.80
CA ARG A 56 15.36 -6.72 9.53
C ARG A 56 16.39 -7.03 8.45
N GLY A 57 17.07 -5.98 8.00
CA GLY A 57 18.20 -6.09 7.09
C GLY A 57 19.19 -7.12 7.64
N GLY A 58 19.45 -8.15 6.83
CA GLY A 58 20.61 -9.02 6.96
C GLY A 58 21.82 -8.39 6.30
#